data_AF-A0A3D3JUW4-F1
#
_entry.id   AF-A0A3D3JUW4-F1
#
_cell.length_a   1.000
_cell.length_b   1.000
_cell.length_c   1.000
_cell.angle_alpha   90.00
_cell.angle_beta   90.00
_cell.angle_gamma   90.00
#
_symmetry.space_group_name_H-M   'P 1'
#
loop_
_entity.id
_entity.type
_entity.pdbx_description
1 polymer ?
#
loop_
_entity_poly.entity_id
_entity_poly.type
_entity_poly.pdbx_seq_one_letter_code
_entity_poly.pdbx_strand_id
1 'polypeptide(L)'
;MGKNFVGFGFGPIQSALIVYEAQCSGNFSSLTIAEVDQGLVDAVRANDSTVHINIAHADRVEPADLTKLQLLNPTVEADCPA
;
A
#
# COMPACT_ATOMS: atom_id res chain seq x y z
N MET A 1 -3.21 17.13 13.44
CA MET A 1 -3.42 17.04 11.98
C MET A 1 -2.24 16.23 11.42
N GLY A 2 -2.47 15.00 10.97
CA GLY A 2 -1.40 14.11 10.48
C GLY A 2 -1.13 14.32 8.99
N LYS A 3 0.07 13.94 8.52
CA LYS A 3 0.40 13.93 7.09
C LYS A 3 -0.18 12.66 6.46
N ASN A 4 -0.71 12.76 5.26
CA ASN A 4 -1.17 11.60 4.50
C ASN A 4 -0.17 11.32 3.39
N PHE A 5 0.21 10.05 3.25
CA PHE A 5 0.98 9.60 2.10
C PHE A 5 -0.01 9.18 1.01
N VAL A 6 0.18 9.70 -0.21
CA VAL A 6 -0.60 9.32 -1.38
C VAL A 6 0.35 8.93 -2.51
N GLY A 7 0.12 7.78 -3.11
CA GLY A 7 0.88 7.27 -4.24
C GLY A 7 -0.01 6.84 -5.41
N PHE A 8 0.62 6.60 -6.56
CA PHE A 8 -0.04 6.12 -7.78
C PHE A 8 0.62 4.83 -8.25
N GLY A 9 -0.19 3.82 -8.54
CA GLY A 9 0.23 2.47 -8.91
C GLY A 9 0.74 1.68 -7.70
N PHE A 10 0.26 0.47 -7.50
CA PHE A 10 0.65 -0.43 -6.41
C PHE A 10 1.52 -1.59 -6.92
N GLY A 11 2.46 -1.25 -7.80
CA GLY A 11 3.49 -2.18 -8.27
C GLY A 11 4.62 -2.39 -7.24
N PRO A 12 5.57 -3.30 -7.54
CA PRO A 12 6.61 -3.70 -6.58
C PRO A 12 7.47 -2.56 -6.02
N ILE A 13 7.78 -1.54 -6.83
CA ILE A 13 8.56 -0.37 -6.36
C ILE A 13 7.74 0.45 -5.36
N GLN A 14 6.46 0.71 -5.68
CA GLN A 14 5.62 1.50 -4.78
C GLN A 14 5.36 0.74 -3.48
N SER A 15 5.03 -0.55 -3.54
CA SER A 15 4.71 -1.34 -2.36
C SER A 15 5.94 -1.63 -1.49
N ALA A 16 6.95 -2.31 -2.03
CA ALA A 16 8.06 -2.87 -1.25
C ALA A 16 9.21 -1.89 -0.97
N LEU A 17 9.22 -0.71 -1.59
CA LEU A 17 10.19 0.35 -1.28
C LEU A 17 9.49 1.58 -0.68
N ILE A 18 8.64 2.24 -1.45
CA ILE A 18 8.14 3.56 -1.04
C ILE A 18 7.13 3.47 0.12
N VAL A 19 6.12 2.61 0.01
CA VAL A 19 5.08 2.43 1.04
C VAL A 19 5.67 1.77 2.28
N TYR A 20 6.55 0.79 2.11
CA TYR A 20 7.29 0.18 3.22
C TYR A 20 8.02 1.24 4.05
N GLU A 21 8.84 2.08 3.42
CA GLU A 21 9.58 3.14 4.12
C GLU A 21 8.63 4.21 4.71
N ALA A 22 7.56 4.56 4.01
CA ALA A 22 6.55 5.47 4.54
C ALA A 22 5.91 4.93 5.82
N GLN A 23 5.56 3.64 5.86
CA GLN A 23 5.04 2.96 7.04
C GLN A 23 6.08 2.93 8.17
N CYS A 24 7.29 2.46 7.89
CA CYS A 24 8.37 2.34 8.87
C CYS A 24 8.77 3.68 9.49
N SER A 25 8.63 4.78 8.73
CA SER A 25 8.94 6.12 9.23
C SER A 25 8.01 6.60 10.33
N GLY A 26 6.79 6.07 10.42
CA GLY A 26 5.76 6.53 11.36
C GLY A 26 5.29 7.97 11.15
N ASN A 27 5.69 8.62 10.05
CA ASN A 27 5.44 10.05 9.80
C ASN A 27 4.04 10.35 9.26
N PHE A 28 3.31 9.33 8.81
CA PHE A 28 2.04 9.47 8.12
C PHE A 28 0.90 8.81 8.89
N SER A 29 -0.25 9.49 8.92
CA SER A 29 -1.49 8.98 9.52
C SER A 29 -2.25 8.02 8.61
N SER A 30 -2.00 8.07 7.30
CA SER A 30 -2.59 7.17 6.32
C SER A 30 -1.64 6.91 5.15
N LEU A 31 -1.80 5.74 4.53
CA LEU A 31 -1.08 5.29 3.34
C LEU A 31 -2.13 4.94 2.27
N THR A 32 -2.35 5.86 1.34
CA THR A 32 -3.36 5.72 0.28
C THR A 32 -2.69 5.55 -1.08
N ILE A 33 -3.17 4.62 -1.90
CA ILE A 33 -2.63 4.35 -3.23
C ILE A 33 -3.77 4.33 -4.24
N ALA A 34 -3.63 5.14 -5.30
CA ALA A 34 -4.50 5.06 -6.47
C ALA A 34 -4.01 3.93 -7.38
N GLU A 35 -4.83 2.90 -7.61
CA GLU A 35 -4.50 1.74 -8.45
C GLU A 35 -5.66 1.42 -9.39
N VAL A 36 -5.37 1.21 -10.67
CA VAL A 36 -6.39 0.98 -11.71
C VAL A 36 -6.77 -0.49 -11.86
N ASP A 37 -5.90 -1.42 -11.44
CA ASP A 37 -6.19 -2.86 -11.43
C ASP A 37 -7.16 -3.18 -10.28
N GLN A 38 -8.44 -3.34 -10.62
CA GLN A 38 -9.49 -3.66 -9.65
C GLN A 38 -9.25 -5.00 -8.95
N GLY A 39 -8.69 -6.00 -9.64
CA GLY A 39 -8.41 -7.30 -9.03
C GLY A 39 -7.37 -7.18 -7.92
N LEU A 40 -6.35 -6.35 -8.13
CA LEU A 40 -5.36 -6.04 -7.11
C LEU A 40 -5.97 -5.27 -5.93
N VAL A 41 -6.78 -4.25 -6.21
CA VAL A 41 -7.48 -3.45 -5.20
C VAL A 41 -8.35 -4.34 -4.31
N ASP A 42 -9.16 -5.20 -4.91
CA ASP A 42 -10.06 -6.12 -4.21
C ASP A 42 -9.28 -7.14 -3.39
N ALA A 43 -8.20 -7.71 -3.94
CA ALA A 43 -7.37 -8.69 -3.22
C ALA A 43 -6.77 -8.09 -1.94
N VAL A 44 -6.26 -6.85 -2.00
CA VAL A 44 -5.70 -6.19 -0.81
C VAL A 44 -6.79 -5.85 0.21
N ARG A 45 -7.95 -5.34 -0.25
CA ARG A 45 -9.09 -5.02 0.64
C ARG A 45 -9.63 -6.26 1.33
N ALA A 46 -9.76 -7.37 0.60
CA ALA A 46 -10.21 -8.66 1.15
C ALA A 46 -9.21 -9.26 2.15
N ASN A 47 -7.94 -8.91 2.07
CA ASN A 47 -6.89 -9.32 3.01
C ASN A 47 -6.68 -8.28 4.12
N ASP A 48 -7.75 -7.72 4.67
CA ASP A 48 -7.73 -6.71 5.75
C ASP A 48 -6.78 -5.54 5.47
N SER A 49 -6.74 -5.09 4.21
CA SER A 49 -5.86 -3.99 3.77
C SER A 49 -4.37 -4.25 4.08
N THR A 50 -3.96 -5.52 4.03
CA THR A 50 -2.61 -5.97 4.38
C THR A 50 -1.94 -6.68 3.21
N VAL A 51 -0.65 -6.45 3.03
CA VAL A 51 0.18 -7.09 2.00
C VAL A 51 1.48 -7.55 2.62
N HIS A 52 1.82 -8.81 2.37
CA HIS A 52 3.08 -9.39 2.80
C HIS A 52 4.16 -9.16 1.75
N ILE A 53 5.33 -8.70 2.18
CA ILE A 53 6.52 -8.56 1.34
C ILE A 53 7.68 -9.38 1.93
N ASN A 54 8.57 -9.81 1.04
CA ASN A 54 9.77 -10.55 1.41
C ASN A 54 11.00 -9.71 1.03
N ILE A 55 11.82 -9.39 2.03
CA ILE A 55 13.06 -8.63 1.85
C ILE A 55 14.22 -9.63 1.86
N ALA A 56 14.86 -9.80 0.71
CA ALA A 56 16.03 -10.67 0.60
C ALA A 56 17.27 -9.97 1.16
N HIS A 57 17.90 -10.61 2.14
CA HIS A 57 19.23 -10.29 2.64
C HIS A 57 20.26 -11.29 2.08
N ALA A 58 21.54 -11.07 2.35
CA ALA A 58 22.60 -11.98 1.89
C ALA A 58 22.51 -13.40 2.50
N ASP A 59 21.93 -13.53 3.69
CA ASP A 59 21.91 -14.75 4.50
C ASP A 59 20.49 -15.25 4.85
N ARG A 60 19.45 -14.43 4.62
CA ARG A 60 18.07 -14.74 4.99
C ARG A 60 17.04 -14.02 4.12
N VAL A 61 15.79 -14.44 4.26
CA VAL A 61 14.63 -13.67 3.83
C VAL A 61 13.94 -13.12 5.07
N GLU A 62 13.70 -11.82 5.09
CA GLU A 62 12.95 -11.15 6.15
C GLU A 62 11.53 -10.84 5.67
N PRO A 63 10.51 -11.46 6.28
CA PRO A 63 9.12 -11.11 6.01
C PRO A 63 8.76 -9.76 6.66
N ALA A 64 7.97 -8.95 5.96
CA ALA A 64 7.37 -7.74 6.52
C ALA A 64 5.95 -7.54 6.00
N ASP A 65 5.10 -6.92 6.83
CA ASP A 65 3.72 -6.61 6.47
C ASP A 65 3.52 -5.12 6.25
N LEU A 66 2.92 -4.77 5.11
CA LEU A 66 2.31 -3.47 4.88
C LEU A 66 0.87 -3.56 5.33
N THR A 67 0.45 -2.73 6.28
CA THR A 67 -0.86 -2.84 6.93
C THR A 67 -1.66 -1.56 6.78
N LYS A 68 -2.99 -1.65 6.94
CA LYS A 68 -3.90 -0.50 6.91
C LYS A 68 -3.79 0.33 5.61
N LEU A 69 -3.47 -0.34 4.51
CA LEU A 69 -3.38 0.28 3.19
C LEU A 69 -4.76 0.69 2.69
N GLN A 70 -4.84 1.87 2.08
CA GLN A 70 -6.05 2.32 1.38
C GLN A 70 -5.79 2.31 -0.11
N LEU A 71 -6.06 1.18 -0.76
CA LEU A 71 -6.08 1.12 -2.22
C LEU A 71 -7.43 1.61 -2.72
N LEU A 72 -7.41 2.59 -3.63
CA LEU A 72 -8.59 3.20 -4.25
C LEU A 72 -8.44 3.13 -5.77
N ASN A 73 -9.48 2.69 -6.47
CA ASN A 73 -9.49 2.70 -7.92
C ASN A 73 -10.10 3.99 -8.47
N PRO A 74 -9.31 4.89 -9.08
CA PRO A 74 -9.84 6.16 -9.58
C PRO A 74 -10.83 6.00 -10.75
N THR A 75 -10.97 4.79 -11.31
CA THR A 75 -11.97 4.49 -12.34
C THR A 75 -13.31 4.03 -11.76
N VAL A 76 -13.38 3.77 -10.45
CA VAL A 76 -14.58 3.37 -9.74
C VAL A 76 -15.14 4.58 -8.98
N GLU A 77 -16.37 4.97 -9.30
CA GLU A 77 -16.99 6.18 -8.74
C GLU A 77 -17.02 6.17 -7.20
N ALA A 78 -17.28 5.02 -6.58
CA ALA A 78 -17.31 4.89 -5.12
C ALA A 78 -15.96 5.13 -4.44
N ASP A 79 -14.86 5.00 -5.17
CA ASP A 79 -13.49 5.22 -4.69
C ASP A 79 -13.01 6.67 -4.93
N CYS A 80 -13.83 7.47 -5.61
CA CYS A 80 -13.62 8.90 -5.82
C CYS A 80 -14.48 9.69 -4.82
N PRO A 81 -13.95 10.03 -3.63
CA PRO A 81 -14.70 10.88 -2.71
C PRO A 81 -14.98 12.24 -3.36
N ALA A 82 -16.20 12.75 -3.12
CA ALA A 82 -16.69 14.03 -3.63
C ALA A 82 -15.89 15.24 -3.11
#